data_AF-A0A1J3H5W6-F1
#
_entry.id   AF-A0A1J3H5W6-F1
#
_cell.length_a   1.000
_cell.length_b   1.000
_cell.length_c   1.000
_cell.angle_alpha   90.00
_cell.angle_beta   90.00
_cell.angle_gamma   90.00
#
_symmetry.space_group_name_H-M   'P 1'
#
loop_
_entity.id
_entity.type
_entity.pdbx_description
1 polymer ?
#
loop_
_entity_poly.entity_id
_entity_poly.type
_entity_poly.pdbx_seq_one_letter_code
_entity_poly.pdbx_strand_id
1 'polypeptide(L)'
;MGSSPDPDELTEFAQPSFDEFQRQTSLMTSCNLLWKELSEHFTSMEQNLMKKSEALKQMIETLDHQTQTSIELLKHREVTVDHSVEIAAGKADERARAALESLEKARDIGSNAEDDGEVDDGDGLLSALKSLCLKMDARGFWDFVIARKKELENLRSQIPVALVDCVDPPKLVLEAVSEVFPVDKRGVEGAGEKVTNDFGWACVVI
;
A
#
# COMPACT_ATOMS: atom_id res chain seq x y z
N MET A 1 -80.25 70.89 45.97
CA MET A 1 -80.23 70.01 47.16
C MET A 1 -79.51 68.75 46.70
N GLY A 2 -78.18 68.62 46.76
CA GLY A 2 -77.34 68.84 47.93
C GLY A 2 -77.16 67.50 48.65
N SER A 3 -76.43 66.57 48.05
CA SER A 3 -75.84 65.42 48.75
C SER A 3 -74.34 65.48 48.48
N SER A 4 -73.63 66.06 49.44
CA SER A 4 -72.19 65.95 49.58
C SER A 4 -71.82 64.48 49.78
N PRO A 5 -70.81 63.94 49.08
CA PRO A 5 -70.30 62.61 49.38
C PRO A 5 -69.67 62.58 50.78
N ASP A 6 -69.90 61.49 51.51
CA ASP A 6 -69.36 61.25 52.84
C ASP A 6 -67.81 61.23 52.83
N PRO A 7 -67.15 61.83 53.83
CA PRO A 7 -65.69 61.88 53.90
C PRO A 7 -65.02 60.54 54.26
N ASP A 8 -65.82 59.49 54.55
CA ASP A 8 -65.35 58.17 55.01
C ASP A 8 -65.10 57.16 53.88
N GLU A 9 -65.41 57.50 52.62
CA GLU A 9 -65.08 56.65 51.45
C GLU A 9 -63.72 56.99 50.82
N LEU A 10 -63.08 58.09 51.25
CA LEU A 10 -61.76 58.51 50.76
C LEU A 10 -60.60 57.88 51.55
N THR A 11 -60.90 57.21 52.65
CA THR A 11 -59.93 56.48 53.50
C THR A 11 -59.68 55.04 53.03
N GLU A 12 -60.49 54.51 52.10
CA GLU A 12 -60.23 53.20 51.48
C GLU A 12 -59.20 53.27 50.34
N PHE A 13 -58.80 54.47 49.92
CA PHE A 13 -57.52 54.68 49.22
C PHE A 13 -56.38 54.79 50.24
N ALA A 14 -56.26 53.76 51.07
CA ALA A 14 -55.13 53.61 51.97
C ALA A 14 -53.85 53.65 51.13
N GLN A 15 -53.05 54.71 51.31
CA GLN A 15 -51.67 54.74 50.86
C GLN A 15 -51.04 53.39 51.21
N PRO A 16 -50.24 52.78 50.31
CA PRO A 16 -49.60 51.51 50.61
C PRO A 16 -48.90 51.65 51.97
N SER A 17 -49.25 50.76 52.90
CA SER A 17 -48.67 50.79 54.24
C SER A 17 -47.15 50.75 54.10
N PHE A 18 -46.42 51.45 54.98
CA PHE A 18 -44.96 51.50 54.94
C PHE A 18 -44.31 50.10 54.82
N ASP A 19 -44.93 49.09 55.43
CA ASP A 19 -44.54 47.68 55.37
C ASP A 19 -44.59 47.10 53.93
N GLU A 20 -45.56 47.50 53.12
CA GLU A 20 -45.69 47.08 51.73
C GLU A 20 -44.60 47.69 50.85
N PHE A 21 -44.28 48.97 51.07
CA PHE A 21 -43.18 49.65 50.39
C PHE A 21 -41.83 49.02 50.76
N GLN A 22 -41.64 48.66 52.03
CA GLN A 22 -40.45 47.96 52.51
C GLN A 22 -40.34 46.55 51.88
N ARG A 23 -41.45 45.82 51.76
CA ARG A 23 -41.50 44.52 51.07
C ARG A 23 -41.16 44.65 49.58
N GLN A 24 -41.73 45.63 48.89
CA GLN A 24 -41.44 45.90 47.48
C GLN A 24 -39.96 46.27 47.26
N THR A 25 -39.40 47.06 48.17
CA THR A 25 -37.98 47.43 48.15
C THR A 25 -37.10 46.19 48.33
N SER A 26 -37.42 45.32 49.29
CA SER A 26 -36.70 44.05 49.51
C SER A 26 -36.74 43.15 48.28
N LEU A 27 -37.89 43.04 47.62
CA LEU A 27 -38.04 42.22 46.42
C LEU A 27 -37.21 42.78 45.25
N MET A 28 -37.22 44.11 45.07
CA MET A 28 -36.42 44.75 44.03
C MET A 28 -34.91 44.60 44.28
N THR A 29 -34.47 44.69 45.53
CA THR A 29 -33.07 44.39 45.90
C THR A 29 -32.71 42.94 45.60
N SER A 30 -33.58 41.98 45.95
CA SER A 30 -33.38 40.57 45.65
C SER A 30 -33.30 40.30 44.15
N CYS A 31 -34.21 40.87 43.35
CA CYS A 31 -34.18 40.73 41.90
C CYS A 31 -32.91 41.33 41.29
N ASN A 32 -32.46 42.49 41.76
CA ASN A 32 -31.20 43.09 41.29
C ASN A 32 -29.99 42.20 41.61
N LEU A 33 -29.96 41.58 42.81
CA LEU A 33 -28.87 40.68 43.19
C LEU A 33 -28.85 39.43 42.30
N LEU A 34 -30.01 38.80 42.07
CA LEU A 34 -30.14 37.64 41.18
C LEU A 34 -29.73 37.98 39.75
N TRP A 35 -30.11 39.15 39.25
CA TRP A 35 -29.69 39.62 37.93
C TRP A 35 -28.20 39.85 37.83
N LYS A 36 -27.59 40.41 38.87
CA LYS A 36 -26.15 40.58 38.94
C LYS A 36 -25.42 39.23 38.93
N GLU A 37 -25.85 38.29 39.78
CA GLU A 37 -25.27 36.94 39.85
C GLU A 37 -25.41 36.20 38.52
N LEU A 38 -26.58 36.27 37.87
CA LEU A 38 -26.81 35.66 36.57
C LEU A 38 -25.90 36.26 35.48
N SER A 39 -25.79 37.58 35.44
CA SER A 39 -24.92 38.30 34.48
C SER A 39 -23.45 37.94 34.67
N GLU A 40 -22.98 37.90 35.93
CA GLU A 40 -21.61 37.49 36.27
C GLU A 40 -21.34 36.03 35.87
N HIS A 41 -22.29 35.12 36.11
CA HIS A 41 -22.18 33.72 35.71
C HIS A 41 -22.10 33.57 34.18
N PHE A 42 -22.95 34.27 33.42
CA PHE A 42 -22.89 34.24 31.96
C PHE A 42 -21.58 34.81 31.43
N THR A 43 -21.10 35.92 31.99
CA THR A 43 -19.82 36.52 31.60
C THR A 43 -18.65 35.59 31.90
N SER A 44 -18.65 34.94 33.08
CA SER A 44 -17.65 33.94 33.45
C SER A 44 -17.65 32.73 32.51
N MET A 45 -18.83 32.22 32.16
CA MET A 45 -19.00 31.10 31.23
C MET A 45 -18.54 31.47 29.82
N GLU A 46 -18.89 32.66 29.33
CA GLU A 46 -18.43 33.18 28.04
C GLU A 46 -16.90 33.28 27.99
N GLN A 47 -16.27 33.84 29.02
CA GLN A 47 -14.82 33.91 29.13
C GLN A 47 -14.18 32.51 29.17
N ASN A 48 -14.80 31.55 29.87
CA ASN A 48 -14.30 30.17 29.91
C ASN A 48 -14.34 29.51 28.53
N LEU A 49 -15.45 29.69 27.80
CA LEU A 49 -15.62 29.17 26.44
C LEU A 49 -14.61 29.81 25.47
N MET A 50 -14.41 31.13 25.56
CA MET A 50 -13.43 31.84 24.74
C MET A 50 -12.01 31.30 24.97
N LYS A 51 -11.60 31.13 26.24
CA LYS A 51 -10.27 30.56 26.58
C LYS A 51 -10.10 29.15 26.05
N LYS A 52 -11.12 28.29 26.19
CA LYS A 52 -11.07 26.90 25.69
C LYS A 52 -11.03 26.86 24.16
N SER A 53 -11.80 27.71 23.49
CA SER A 53 -11.81 27.84 22.04
C SER A 53 -10.43 28.26 21.51
N GLU A 54 -9.82 29.26 22.13
CA GLU A 54 -8.49 29.74 21.77
C GLU A 54 -7.41 28.66 22.01
N ALA A 55 -7.45 27.96 23.15
CA ALA A 55 -6.53 26.86 23.44
C ALA A 55 -6.64 25.72 22.42
N LEU A 56 -7.86 25.35 22.02
CA LEU A 56 -8.08 24.34 20.98
C LEU A 56 -7.55 24.81 19.63
N LYS A 57 -7.76 26.07 19.28
CA LYS A 57 -7.24 26.65 18.04
C LYS A 57 -5.71 26.59 17.99
N GLN A 58 -5.04 26.99 19.07
CA GLN A 58 -3.57 26.92 19.19
C GLN A 58 -3.06 25.47 19.09
N MET A 59 -3.78 24.51 19.70
CA MET A 59 -3.43 23.10 19.61
C MET A 59 -3.57 22.56 18.18
N ILE A 60 -4.64 22.93 17.47
CA ILE A 60 -4.83 22.57 16.05
C ILE A 60 -3.69 23.13 15.20
N GLU A 61 -3.36 24.41 15.35
CA GLU A 61 -2.27 25.05 14.60
C GLU A 61 -0.91 24.39 14.89
N THR A 62 -0.66 23.98 16.13
CA THR A 62 0.57 23.27 16.51
C THR A 62 0.65 21.90 15.85
N LEU A 63 -0.43 21.12 15.90
CA LEU A 63 -0.49 19.80 15.29
C LEU A 63 -0.37 19.86 13.77
N ASP A 64 -0.97 20.88 13.15
CA ASP A 64 -0.87 21.11 11.71
C ASP A 64 0.58 21.39 11.30
N HIS A 65 1.27 22.26 12.03
CA HIS A 65 2.69 22.55 11.78
C HIS A 65 3.59 21.32 12.00
N GLN A 66 3.35 20.54 13.05
CA GLN A 66 4.07 19.29 13.30
C GLN A 66 3.82 18.25 12.21
N THR A 67 2.58 18.17 11.69
CA THR A 67 2.22 17.25 10.62
C THR A 67 2.89 17.66 9.32
N GLN A 68 2.86 18.95 8.97
CA GLN A 68 3.48 19.48 7.77
C GLN A 68 4.99 19.25 7.75
N THR A 69 5.68 19.54 8.86
CA THR A 69 7.13 19.29 9.00
C THR A 69 7.47 17.80 8.89
N SER A 70 6.65 16.92 9.48
CA SER A 70 6.82 15.46 9.35
C SER A 70 6.66 14.98 7.91
N ILE A 71 5.64 15.47 7.19
CA ILE A 71 5.40 15.16 5.78
C ILE A 71 6.60 15.60 4.91
N GLU A 72 7.12 16.80 5.13
CA GLU A 72 8.27 17.31 4.38
C GLU A 72 9.53 16.46 4.61
N LEU A 73 9.78 16.05 5.86
CA LEU A 73 10.88 15.14 6.20
C LEU A 73 10.73 13.79 5.51
N LEU A 74 9.52 13.22 5.53
CA LEU A 74 9.25 11.94 4.88
C LEU A 74 9.42 12.02 3.36
N LYS A 75 8.94 13.09 2.73
CA LYS A 75 9.10 13.32 1.29
C LYS A 75 10.57 13.43 0.87
N HIS A 76 11.39 14.11 1.67
CA HIS A 76 12.84 14.16 1.43
C HIS A 76 13.49 12.78 1.53
N ARG A 77 13.08 11.98 2.53
CA ARG A 77 13.59 10.61 2.73
C ARG A 77 13.17 9.69 1.59
N GLU A 78 11.93 9.79 1.11
CA GLU A 78 11.42 9.02 -0.03
C GLU A 78 12.31 9.22 -1.25
N VAL A 79 12.55 10.48 -1.67
CA VAL A 79 13.42 10.79 -2.82
C VAL A 79 14.85 10.26 -2.63
N THR A 80 15.38 10.33 -1.41
CA THR A 80 16.73 9.82 -1.10
C THR A 80 16.79 8.29 -1.20
N VAL A 81 15.77 7.61 -0.67
CA VAL A 81 15.66 6.15 -0.71
C VAL A 81 15.47 5.68 -2.14
N ASP A 82 14.57 6.29 -2.90
CA ASP A 82 14.31 5.96 -4.31
C ASP A 82 15.60 6.04 -5.14
N HIS A 83 16.37 7.12 -5.00
CA HIS A 83 17.65 7.25 -5.68
C HIS A 83 18.67 6.18 -5.26
N SER A 84 18.73 5.86 -3.96
CA SER A 84 19.64 4.82 -3.46
C SER A 84 19.25 3.42 -3.97
N VAL A 85 17.95 3.14 -4.07
CA VAL A 85 17.39 1.89 -4.59
C VAL A 85 17.65 1.80 -6.09
N GLU A 86 17.47 2.88 -6.84
CA GLU A 86 17.79 2.95 -8.27
C GLU A 86 19.28 2.64 -8.53
N ILE A 87 20.20 3.22 -7.76
CA ILE A 87 21.63 2.91 -7.87
C ILE A 87 21.91 1.45 -7.51
N ALA A 88 21.30 0.93 -6.44
CA ALA A 88 21.50 -0.44 -6.00
C ALA A 88 20.97 -1.46 -7.03
N ALA A 89 19.78 -1.19 -7.58
CA ALA A 89 19.16 -1.99 -8.64
C ALA A 89 20.02 -2.00 -9.90
N GLY A 90 20.44 -0.83 -10.41
CA GLY A 90 21.31 -0.77 -11.58
C GLY A 90 22.65 -1.50 -11.39
N LYS A 91 23.23 -1.43 -10.18
CA LYS A 91 24.43 -2.19 -9.82
C LYS A 91 24.17 -3.70 -9.68
N ALA A 92 22.97 -4.12 -9.31
CA ALA A 92 22.59 -5.53 -9.25
C ALA A 92 22.40 -6.07 -10.67
N ASP A 93 21.71 -5.33 -11.54
CA ASP A 93 21.50 -5.67 -12.95
C ASP A 93 22.82 -5.80 -13.70
N GLU A 94 23.75 -4.85 -13.51
CA GLU A 94 25.10 -4.91 -14.13
C GLU A 94 25.85 -6.18 -13.70
N ARG A 95 25.81 -6.54 -12.41
CA ARG A 95 26.45 -7.76 -11.91
C ARG A 95 25.77 -9.02 -12.41
N ALA A 96 24.44 -9.03 -12.46
CA ALA A 96 23.67 -10.15 -13.01
C ALA A 96 24.03 -10.35 -14.49
N ARG A 97 24.08 -9.27 -15.27
CA ARG A 97 24.49 -9.30 -16.68
C ARG A 97 25.92 -9.82 -16.84
N ALA A 98 26.87 -9.31 -16.06
CA ALA A 98 28.27 -9.76 -16.12
C ALA A 98 28.44 -11.25 -15.74
N ALA A 99 27.67 -11.74 -14.77
CA ALA A 99 27.65 -13.15 -14.40
C ALA A 99 27.10 -14.03 -15.54
N LEU A 100 26.01 -13.61 -16.18
CA LEU A 100 25.42 -14.32 -17.33
C LEU A 100 26.37 -14.33 -18.54
N GLU A 101 27.04 -13.22 -18.85
CA GLU A 101 28.03 -13.15 -19.94
C GLU A 101 29.26 -14.05 -19.66
N SER A 102 29.68 -14.16 -18.39
CA SER A 102 30.79 -15.04 -18.00
C SER A 102 30.42 -16.52 -18.15
N LEU A 103 29.17 -16.88 -17.82
CA LEU A 103 28.65 -18.24 -18.01
C LEU A 103 28.52 -18.59 -19.50
N GLU A 104 28.11 -17.64 -20.33
CA GLU A 104 28.02 -17.84 -21.79
C GLU A 104 29.39 -18.00 -22.44
N LYS A 105 30.38 -17.20 -22.04
CA LYS A 105 31.77 -17.38 -22.48
C LYS A 105 32.34 -18.74 -22.05
N ALA A 106 32.02 -19.20 -20.84
CA ALA A 106 32.41 -20.53 -20.37
C ALA A 106 31.80 -21.65 -21.23
N ARG A 107 30.58 -21.46 -21.74
CA ARG A 107 29.93 -22.38 -22.69
C ARG A 107 30.64 -22.41 -24.05
N ASP A 108 30.95 -21.25 -24.62
CA ASP A 108 31.51 -21.16 -25.98
C ASP A 108 33.00 -21.60 -26.05
N ILE A 109 33.73 -21.55 -24.94
CA ILE A 109 35.09 -22.10 -24.85
C ILE A 109 35.06 -23.63 -24.80
N GLY A 110 34.04 -24.23 -24.17
CA GLY A 110 33.85 -25.68 -24.12
C GLY A 110 33.46 -26.30 -25.47
N SER A 111 32.94 -25.52 -26.42
CA SER A 111 32.52 -26.01 -27.74
C SER A 111 33.58 -25.92 -28.84
N ASN A 112 34.72 -25.27 -28.61
CA ASN A 112 35.76 -25.02 -29.63
C ASN A 112 37.09 -25.76 -29.37
N ALA A 113 37.16 -26.65 -28.39
CA ALA A 113 38.31 -27.53 -28.20
C ALA A 113 38.09 -28.82 -29.00
N GLU A 114 38.55 -28.85 -30.25
CA GLU A 114 38.93 -30.11 -30.89
C GLU A 114 40.19 -30.62 -30.16
N ASP A 115 40.08 -31.61 -29.26
CA ASP A 115 41.11 -32.64 -29.06
C ASP A 115 40.67 -33.76 -28.10
N ASP A 116 40.72 -34.99 -28.62
CA ASP A 116 40.89 -36.29 -27.98
C ASP A 116 40.76 -36.40 -26.43
N GLY A 117 39.53 -36.61 -25.97
CA GLY A 117 39.26 -37.09 -24.61
C GLY A 117 37.78 -37.41 -24.43
N GLU A 118 37.44 -38.63 -24.03
CA GLU A 118 36.08 -39.02 -23.63
C GLU A 118 35.64 -38.21 -22.39
N VAL A 119 35.16 -36.99 -22.60
CA VAL A 119 34.52 -36.19 -21.56
C VAL A 119 33.02 -36.40 -21.69
N ASP A 120 32.46 -37.04 -20.67
CA ASP A 120 31.06 -37.42 -20.50
C ASP A 120 30.08 -36.39 -21.07
N ASP A 121 29.33 -36.77 -22.11
CA ASP A 121 28.28 -35.96 -22.77
C ASP A 121 27.27 -35.37 -21.76
N GLY A 122 27.17 -35.98 -20.56
CA GLY A 122 26.35 -35.53 -19.46
C GLY A 122 26.74 -34.17 -18.85
N ASP A 123 28.02 -33.81 -18.75
CA ASP A 123 28.44 -32.58 -18.05
C ASP A 123 28.18 -31.31 -18.89
N GLY A 124 28.32 -31.43 -20.22
CA GLY A 124 27.96 -30.38 -21.16
C GLY A 124 26.45 -30.14 -21.24
N LEU A 125 25.63 -31.20 -21.12
CA LEU A 125 24.17 -31.10 -21.07
C LEU A 125 23.71 -30.34 -19.82
N LEU A 126 24.27 -30.65 -18.65
CA LEU A 126 23.90 -30.03 -17.37
C LEU A 126 24.26 -28.54 -17.37
N SER A 127 25.45 -28.21 -17.86
CA SER A 127 25.94 -26.83 -17.95
C SER A 127 25.05 -25.96 -18.85
N ALA A 128 24.60 -26.52 -19.99
CA ALA A 128 23.68 -25.83 -20.89
C ALA A 128 22.30 -25.62 -20.24
N LEU A 129 21.73 -26.64 -19.59
CA LEU A 129 20.45 -26.54 -18.88
C LEU A 129 20.52 -25.50 -17.75
N LYS A 130 21.58 -25.52 -16.93
CA LYS A 130 21.81 -24.52 -15.88
C LYS A 130 21.86 -23.11 -16.42
N SER A 131 22.50 -22.90 -17.58
CA SER A 131 22.56 -21.58 -18.21
C SER A 131 21.18 -21.07 -18.64
N LEU A 132 20.31 -21.95 -19.16
CA LEU A 132 18.94 -21.62 -19.57
C LEU A 132 18.04 -21.36 -18.35
N CYS A 133 18.19 -22.16 -17.29
CA CYS A 133 17.48 -21.98 -16.02
C CYS A 133 17.87 -20.67 -15.31
N LEU A 134 19.16 -20.33 -15.29
CA LEU A 134 19.67 -19.07 -14.72
C LEU A 134 19.19 -17.84 -15.51
N LYS A 135 19.12 -17.95 -16.84
CA LYS A 135 18.60 -16.88 -17.73
C LYS A 135 17.07 -16.74 -17.69
N MET A 136 16.36 -17.66 -17.04
CA MET A 136 14.89 -17.77 -17.13
C MET A 136 14.40 -17.88 -18.59
N ASP A 137 15.19 -18.49 -19.47
CA ASP A 137 14.87 -18.59 -20.90
C ASP A 137 13.97 -19.80 -21.18
N ALA A 138 12.66 -19.62 -20.97
CA ALA A 138 11.66 -20.67 -21.17
C ALA A 138 11.64 -21.22 -22.60
N ARG A 139 11.85 -20.36 -23.61
CA ARG A 139 11.78 -20.76 -25.02
C ARG A 139 13.03 -21.50 -25.46
N GLY A 140 14.20 -20.98 -25.10
CA GLY A 140 15.48 -21.67 -25.33
C GLY A 140 15.54 -23.00 -24.59
N PHE A 141 15.02 -23.07 -23.36
CA PHE A 141 14.88 -24.32 -22.59
C PHE A 141 14.01 -25.34 -23.31
N TRP A 142 12.82 -24.92 -23.78
CA TRP A 142 11.90 -25.78 -24.52
C TRP A 142 12.51 -26.31 -25.83
N ASP A 143 13.09 -25.43 -26.65
CA ASP A 143 13.72 -25.80 -27.93
C ASP A 143 14.91 -26.75 -27.71
N PHE A 144 15.68 -26.54 -26.64
CA PHE A 144 16.80 -27.39 -26.26
C PHE A 144 16.36 -28.81 -25.88
N VAL A 145 15.29 -28.94 -25.09
CA VAL A 145 14.72 -30.25 -24.70
C VAL A 145 14.18 -30.98 -25.93
N ILE A 146 13.47 -30.29 -26.83
CA ILE A 146 12.94 -30.90 -28.06
C ILE A 146 14.06 -31.39 -28.97
N ALA A 147 15.11 -30.58 -29.16
CA ALA A 147 16.23 -30.92 -30.04
C ALA A 147 16.96 -32.20 -29.61
N ARG A 148 16.95 -32.52 -28.30
CA ARG A 148 17.66 -33.68 -27.73
C ARG A 148 16.74 -34.83 -27.31
N LYS A 149 15.65 -35.07 -28.04
CA LYS A 149 14.71 -36.19 -27.79
C LYS A 149 15.37 -37.56 -27.59
N LYS A 150 16.54 -37.81 -28.19
CA LYS A 150 17.27 -39.09 -28.09
C LYS A 150 17.98 -39.29 -26.73
N GLU A 151 18.20 -38.22 -25.96
CA GLU A 151 18.91 -38.20 -24.67
C GLU A 151 17.95 -38.12 -23.48
N LEU A 152 16.77 -38.75 -23.60
CA LEU A 152 15.65 -38.60 -22.67
C LEU A 152 16.02 -38.86 -21.19
N GLU A 153 16.80 -39.91 -20.93
CA GLU A 153 17.15 -40.30 -19.56
C GLU A 153 18.20 -39.38 -18.93
N ASN A 154 19.07 -38.80 -19.75
CA ASN A 154 20.00 -37.77 -19.31
C ASN A 154 19.25 -36.48 -19.02
N LEU A 155 18.28 -36.08 -19.85
CA LEU A 155 17.40 -34.95 -19.58
C LEU A 155 16.60 -35.14 -18.28
N ARG A 156 15.99 -36.32 -18.09
CA ARG A 156 15.16 -36.63 -16.90
C ARG A 156 15.96 -36.54 -15.59
N SER A 157 17.24 -36.91 -15.63
CA SER A 157 18.11 -36.85 -14.45
C SER A 157 18.71 -35.46 -14.22
N GLN A 158 19.00 -34.70 -15.27
CA GLN A 158 19.69 -33.42 -15.18
C GLN A 158 18.78 -32.19 -15.09
N ILE A 159 17.58 -32.23 -15.68
CA ILE A 159 16.61 -31.12 -15.60
C ILE A 159 16.31 -30.75 -14.13
N PRO A 160 15.98 -31.70 -13.23
CA PRO A 160 15.74 -31.37 -11.83
C PRO A 160 16.96 -30.72 -11.15
N VAL A 161 18.17 -31.15 -11.52
CA VAL A 161 19.43 -30.62 -10.96
C VAL A 161 19.68 -29.18 -11.46
N ALA A 162 19.36 -28.89 -12.72
CA ALA A 162 19.49 -27.55 -13.28
C ALA A 162 18.42 -26.56 -12.78
N LEU A 163 17.19 -27.04 -12.54
CA LEU A 163 16.09 -26.22 -12.05
C LEU A 163 16.32 -25.65 -10.65
N VAL A 164 17.22 -26.25 -9.85
CA VAL A 164 17.61 -25.69 -8.53
C VAL A 164 18.25 -24.31 -8.66
N ASP A 165 18.94 -24.05 -9.76
CA ASP A 165 19.61 -22.77 -10.03
C ASP A 165 18.66 -21.73 -10.64
N CYS A 166 17.38 -22.06 -10.80
CA CYS A 166 16.37 -21.21 -11.41
C CYS A 166 15.74 -20.23 -10.40
N VAL A 167 15.49 -18.99 -10.84
CA VAL A 167 14.90 -17.94 -9.99
C VAL A 167 13.46 -18.28 -9.60
N ASP A 168 12.68 -18.82 -10.54
CA ASP A 168 11.30 -19.26 -10.34
C ASP A 168 11.04 -20.53 -11.18
N PRO A 169 11.36 -21.72 -10.64
CA PRO A 169 11.22 -22.98 -11.37
C PRO A 169 9.78 -23.26 -11.85
N PRO A 170 8.72 -23.07 -11.04
CA PRO A 170 7.35 -23.25 -11.50
C PRO A 170 7.00 -22.35 -12.68
N LYS A 171 7.38 -21.06 -12.65
CA LYS A 171 7.12 -20.14 -13.75
C LYS A 171 7.84 -20.54 -15.02
N LEU A 172 9.12 -20.91 -14.93
CA LEU A 172 9.91 -21.34 -16.09
C LEU A 172 9.27 -22.56 -16.76
N VAL A 173 8.88 -23.58 -15.98
CA VAL A 173 8.26 -24.80 -16.48
C VAL A 173 6.93 -24.50 -17.17
N LEU A 174 6.07 -23.68 -16.54
CA LEU A 174 4.77 -23.31 -17.09
C LEU A 174 4.89 -22.51 -18.40
N GLU A 175 5.86 -21.59 -18.47
CA GLU A 175 6.13 -20.84 -19.71
C GLU A 175 6.70 -21.75 -20.81
N ALA A 176 7.59 -22.70 -20.47
CA ALA A 176 8.18 -23.62 -21.43
C ALA A 176 7.13 -24.56 -22.06
N VAL A 177 6.23 -25.15 -21.26
CA VAL A 177 5.21 -26.09 -21.76
C VAL A 177 3.99 -25.41 -22.38
N SER A 178 3.90 -24.07 -22.32
CA SER A 178 2.76 -23.30 -22.81
C SER A 178 2.49 -23.49 -24.31
N GLU A 179 3.52 -23.80 -25.10
CA GLU A 179 3.41 -24.08 -26.55
C GLU A 179 2.71 -25.42 -26.86
N VAL A 180 2.60 -26.34 -25.89
CA VAL A 180 1.89 -27.62 -26.05
C VAL A 180 0.42 -27.52 -25.68
N PHE A 181 0.10 -26.63 -24.74
CA PHE A 181 -1.26 -26.45 -24.25
C PHE A 181 -1.81 -25.14 -24.80
N PRO A 182 -2.50 -25.15 -25.96
CA PRO A 182 -3.08 -23.94 -26.51
C PRO A 182 -4.03 -23.33 -25.48
N VAL A 183 -3.86 -22.02 -25.24
CA VAL A 183 -4.78 -21.25 -24.42
C VAL A 183 -6.19 -21.47 -24.99
N ASP A 184 -7.12 -21.83 -24.12
CA ASP A 184 -8.50 -22.13 -24.49
C ASP A 184 -9.19 -20.90 -25.10
N LYS A 185 -9.23 -20.83 -26.44
CA LYS A 185 -9.85 -19.73 -27.20
C LYS A 185 -11.30 -20.02 -27.58
N ARG A 186 -12.08 -20.67 -26.70
CA ARG A 186 -13.51 -21.00 -26.90
C ARG A 186 -14.46 -19.79 -27.09
N GLY A 187 -13.95 -18.60 -27.40
CA GLY A 187 -14.71 -17.40 -27.74
C GLY A 187 -14.32 -16.72 -29.07
N VAL A 188 -13.37 -17.25 -29.85
CA VAL A 188 -13.01 -16.68 -31.17
C VAL A 188 -13.29 -17.73 -32.23
N GLU A 189 -14.39 -17.53 -32.97
CA GLU A 189 -14.77 -18.38 -34.09
C GLU A 189 -13.69 -18.38 -35.18
N GLY A 190 -13.26 -19.57 -35.59
CA GLY A 190 -12.49 -19.77 -36.83
C GLY A 190 -10.97 -19.77 -36.69
N ALA A 191 -10.41 -20.86 -36.17
CA ALA A 191 -9.10 -21.41 -36.59
C ALA A 191 -8.86 -22.74 -35.84
N GLY A 192 -9.66 -23.75 -36.15
CA GLY A 192 -9.42 -25.11 -35.69
C GLY A 192 -8.41 -25.82 -36.58
N GLU A 193 -7.18 -25.34 -36.66
CA GLU A 193 -6.08 -26.21 -37.05
C GLU A 193 -5.57 -26.85 -35.76
N LYS A 194 -6.01 -28.09 -35.52
CA LYS A 194 -5.41 -28.95 -34.50
C LYS A 194 -3.95 -29.16 -34.91
N VAL A 195 -3.06 -28.28 -34.46
CA VAL A 195 -1.65 -28.59 -34.39
C VAL A 195 -1.55 -29.73 -33.40
N THR A 196 -1.52 -30.96 -33.91
CA THR A 196 -1.17 -32.14 -33.12
C THR A 196 0.28 -31.98 -32.73
N ASN A 197 0.51 -31.29 -31.61
CA ASN A 197 1.85 -31.03 -31.15
C ASN A 197 2.39 -32.32 -30.54
N ASP A 198 3.15 -33.10 -31.32
CA ASP A 198 3.77 -34.36 -30.92
C ASP A 198 4.85 -34.18 -29.83
N PHE A 199 4.91 -33.02 -29.17
CA PHE A 199 5.82 -32.68 -28.07
C PHE A 199 5.23 -32.95 -26.68
N GLY A 200 4.06 -33.60 -26.58
CA GLY A 200 3.50 -34.00 -25.28
C GLY A 200 4.44 -34.88 -24.44
N TRP A 201 5.38 -35.60 -25.07
CA TRP A 201 6.43 -36.34 -24.36
C TRP A 201 7.39 -35.40 -23.59
N ALA A 202 7.69 -34.20 -24.10
CA ALA A 202 8.60 -33.26 -23.45
C ALA A 202 7.99 -32.70 -22.15
N CYS A 203 6.67 -32.50 -22.11
CA CYS A 203 5.95 -32.13 -20.88
C CYS A 203 5.97 -33.21 -19.79
N VAL A 204 6.29 -34.46 -20.13
CA VAL A 204 6.42 -35.58 -19.17
C VAL A 204 7.86 -35.68 -18.64
N VAL A 205 8.80 -35.04 -19.33
CA VAL A 205 10.24 -35.05 -19.03
C VAL A 205 10.65 -33.84 -18.19
N ILE A 206 10.07 -32.68 -18.50
CA ILE A 206 10.18 -31.44 -17.74
C ILE A 206 9.32 -31.54 -16.47
#